data_AF-A0A7T8JY74-F1
#
_entry.id   AF-A0A7T8JY74-F1
#
_cell.length_a   1.000
_cell.length_b   1.000
_cell.length_c   1.000
_cell.angle_alpha   90.00
_cell.angle_beta   90.00
_cell.angle_gamma   90.00
#
_symmetry.space_group_name_H-M   'P 1'
#
loop_
_entity.id
_entity.type
_entity.pdbx_description
1 polymer ?
#
loop_
_entity_poly.entity_id
_entity_poly.type
_entity_poly.pdbx_seq_one_letter_code
_entity_poly.pdbx_strand_id
1 'polypeptide(L)'
;MVKSINAMETSETELRQAVAEDPELSIAVSAAETGDWSEVKENAFVRRRRELSLMNGLMFWGVRLVVPQALRRKFLEELHITHRGIVKMKAVARERIWWPNISEDIEVFVNACVTCQANSPMPPAEFVPSAPASEWERLHVDYMTWNGKQVLILVDAGSNGLRQKS
;
A
#
# COMPACT_ATOMS: atom_id res chain seq x y z
N MET A 1 -24.91 -17.80 1.04
CA MET A 1 -25.32 -16.85 2.09
C MET A 1 -24.08 -16.06 2.49
N VAL A 2 -23.78 -14.99 1.76
CA VAL A 2 -22.54 -14.21 1.95
C VAL A 2 -22.73 -13.36 3.21
N LYS A 3 -21.84 -13.59 4.17
CA LYS A 3 -21.85 -12.96 5.49
C LYS A 3 -21.60 -11.44 5.34
N SER A 4 -22.53 -10.68 5.91
CA SER A 4 -22.43 -9.32 6.45
C SER A 4 -21.40 -8.37 5.84
N ILE A 5 -21.91 -7.37 5.11
CA ILE A 5 -21.20 -6.12 4.81
C ILE A 5 -21.04 -5.34 6.13
N ASN A 6 -20.11 -5.74 6.99
CA ASN A 6 -19.64 -4.88 8.08
C ASN A 6 -18.38 -4.16 7.59
N ALA A 7 -18.59 -3.26 6.64
CA ALA A 7 -17.59 -2.26 6.29
C ALA A 7 -17.59 -1.24 7.43
N MET A 8 -16.74 -1.49 8.42
CA MET A 8 -16.25 -0.44 9.31
C MET A 8 -17.37 0.31 10.08
N GLU A 9 -18.16 -0.48 10.84
CA GLU A 9 -19.31 -0.08 11.69
C GLU A 9 -20.40 0.80 11.03
N THR A 10 -20.35 1.01 9.72
CA THR A 10 -21.27 1.89 9.00
C THR A 10 -22.49 1.11 8.55
N SER A 11 -23.68 1.63 8.87
CA SER A 11 -24.94 0.96 8.50
C SER A 11 -25.14 0.92 6.99
N GLU A 12 -25.76 -0.15 6.48
CA GLU A 12 -26.07 -0.28 5.06
C GLU A 12 -26.96 0.88 4.55
N THR A 13 -27.87 1.38 5.39
CA THR A 13 -28.72 2.53 5.08
C THR A 13 -27.93 3.82 4.91
N GLU A 14 -26.96 4.08 5.79
CA GLU A 14 -26.06 5.24 5.68
C GLU A 14 -25.20 5.15 4.42
N LEU A 15 -24.68 3.96 4.08
CA LEU A 15 -23.90 3.76 2.85
C LEU A 15 -24.73 4.03 1.59
N ARG A 16 -25.95 3.51 1.52
CA ARG A 16 -26.82 3.71 0.35
C ARG A 16 -27.21 5.17 0.19
N GLN A 17 -27.52 5.87 1.29
CA GLN A 17 -27.80 7.30 1.24
C GLN A 17 -26.58 8.08 0.72
N ALA A 18 -25.39 7.80 1.27
CA ALA A 18 -24.16 8.46 0.84
C ALA A 18 -23.80 8.17 -0.63
N VAL A 19 -24.11 6.96 -1.14
CA VAL A 19 -23.96 6.62 -2.58
C VAL A 19 -24.92 7.43 -3.44
N ALA A 20 -26.18 7.58 -3.02
CA ALA A 20 -27.18 8.34 -3.78
C ALA A 20 -26.85 9.84 -3.85
N GLU A 21 -26.22 10.38 -2.80
CA GLU A 21 -25.79 11.79 -2.73
C GLU A 21 -24.42 12.04 -3.40
N ASP A 22 -23.67 10.99 -3.74
CA ASP A 22 -22.35 11.09 -4.35
C ASP A 22 -22.46 11.37 -5.87
N PRO A 23 -21.96 12.51 -6.36
CA PRO A 23 -22.16 12.95 -7.74
C PRO A 23 -21.43 12.09 -8.78
N GLU A 24 -20.40 11.35 -8.41
CA GLU A 24 -19.65 10.49 -9.33
C GLU A 24 -20.07 9.03 -9.19
N LEU A 25 -20.23 8.56 -7.94
CA LEU A 25 -20.55 7.17 -7.66
C LEU A 25 -21.99 6.84 -8.01
N SER A 26 -22.95 7.75 -7.83
CA SER A 26 -24.34 7.52 -8.26
C SER A 26 -24.44 7.29 -9.78
N ILE A 27 -23.69 8.06 -10.57
CA ILE A 27 -23.60 7.90 -12.04
C ILE A 27 -22.97 6.56 -12.37
N ALA A 28 -21.87 6.18 -11.70
CA ALA A 28 -21.23 4.89 -11.91
C ALA A 28 -22.16 3.71 -11.56
N VAL A 29 -22.97 3.83 -10.50
CA VAL A 29 -23.99 2.82 -10.13
C VAL A 29 -25.02 2.69 -11.25
N SER A 30 -25.61 3.81 -11.70
CA SER A 30 -26.55 3.81 -12.83
C SER A 30 -25.93 3.21 -14.11
N ALA A 31 -24.68 3.54 -14.41
CA ALA A 31 -23.93 2.98 -15.54
C ALA A 31 -23.72 1.46 -15.44
N ALA A 32 -23.50 0.94 -14.24
CA ALA A 32 -23.38 -0.49 -14.02
C ALA A 32 -24.72 -1.25 -14.16
N GLU A 33 -25.86 -0.59 -13.89
CA GLU A 33 -27.20 -1.16 -14.12
C GLU A 33 -27.61 -1.12 -15.60
N THR A 34 -27.41 0.02 -16.24
CA THR A 34 -27.85 0.28 -17.62
C THR A 34 -26.88 -0.26 -18.67
N GLY A 35 -25.61 -0.43 -18.30
CA GLY A 35 -24.52 -0.79 -19.21
C GLY A 35 -23.95 0.40 -20.00
N ASP A 36 -24.47 1.62 -19.81
CA ASP A 36 -23.96 2.83 -20.45
C ASP A 36 -22.98 3.56 -19.54
N TRP A 37 -21.71 3.56 -19.93
CA TRP A 37 -20.61 4.20 -19.19
C TRP A 37 -20.20 5.57 -19.76
N SER A 38 -20.95 6.12 -20.71
CA SER A 38 -20.58 7.35 -21.42
C SER A 38 -20.57 8.60 -20.53
N GLU A 39 -21.43 8.64 -19.50
CA GLU A 39 -21.52 9.77 -18.56
C GLU A 39 -20.52 9.69 -17.39
N VAL A 40 -19.84 8.53 -17.21
CA VAL A 40 -18.89 8.31 -16.12
C VAL A 40 -17.55 8.98 -16.44
N LYS A 41 -17.30 10.14 -15.82
CA LYS A 41 -16.06 10.92 -16.02
C LYS A 41 -14.83 10.28 -15.38
N GLU A 42 -15.01 9.61 -14.26
CA GLU A 42 -13.91 9.00 -13.52
C GLU A 42 -13.45 7.70 -14.21
N ASN A 43 -12.30 7.80 -14.88
CA ASN A 43 -11.68 6.74 -15.66
C ASN A 43 -11.42 5.46 -14.85
N ALA A 44 -11.20 5.57 -13.55
CA ALA A 44 -10.97 4.43 -12.67
C ALA A 44 -12.16 3.47 -12.66
N PHE A 45 -13.39 3.97 -12.73
CA PHE A 45 -14.59 3.14 -12.85
C PHE A 45 -14.70 2.52 -14.24
N VAL A 46 -14.55 3.33 -15.31
CA VAL A 46 -14.67 2.87 -16.71
C VAL A 46 -13.67 1.75 -17.03
N ARG A 47 -12.43 1.85 -16.54
CA ARG A 47 -11.39 0.82 -16.71
C ARG A 47 -11.75 -0.50 -16.02
N ARG A 48 -12.49 -0.44 -14.91
CA ARG A 48 -12.86 -1.58 -14.07
C ARG A 48 -14.29 -2.06 -14.29
N ARG A 49 -15.05 -1.49 -15.23
CA ARG A 49 -16.48 -1.77 -15.45
C ARG A 49 -16.88 -3.24 -15.48
N ARG A 50 -16.00 -4.13 -15.95
CA ARG A 50 -16.26 -5.58 -16.04
C ARG A 50 -16.07 -6.32 -14.71
N GLU A 51 -15.38 -5.70 -13.76
CA GLU A 51 -15.08 -6.22 -12.42
C GLU A 51 -15.93 -5.55 -11.33
N LEU A 52 -16.72 -4.55 -11.72
CA LEU A 52 -17.66 -3.87 -10.86
C LEU A 52 -18.97 -4.65 -10.80
N SER A 53 -19.50 -4.82 -9.60
CA SER A 53 -20.76 -5.49 -9.35
C SER A 53 -21.63 -4.66 -8.43
N LEU A 54 -22.94 -4.83 -8.54
CA LEU A 54 -23.90 -4.16 -7.69
C LEU A 54 -24.58 -5.16 -6.78
N MET A 55 -24.75 -4.77 -5.52
CA MET A 55 -25.54 -5.51 -4.56
C MET A 55 -26.26 -4.49 -3.69
N ASN A 56 -27.59 -4.56 -3.65
CA ASN A 56 -28.39 -3.71 -2.78
C ASN A 56 -28.20 -2.19 -3.01
N GLY A 57 -27.93 -1.76 -4.25
CA GLY A 57 -27.64 -0.35 -4.57
C GLY A 57 -26.25 0.12 -4.13
N LEU A 58 -25.40 -0.80 -3.66
CA LEU A 58 -23.99 -0.54 -3.36
C LEU A 58 -23.11 -1.14 -4.44
N MET A 59 -22.04 -0.44 -4.79
CA MET A 59 -21.06 -0.90 -5.76
C MET A 59 -19.89 -1.61 -5.08
N PHE A 60 -19.42 -2.69 -5.71
CA PHE A 60 -18.29 -3.49 -5.27
C PHE A 60 -17.30 -3.71 -6.40
N TRP A 61 -16.00 -3.67 -6.09
CA TRP A 61 -14.93 -4.16 -6.96
C TRP A 61 -14.42 -5.50 -6.40
N GLY A 62 -14.81 -6.61 -7.04
CA GLY A 62 -14.66 -7.93 -6.45
C GLY A 62 -15.40 -8.02 -5.11
N VAL A 63 -14.66 -8.18 -4.01
CA VAL A 63 -15.21 -8.21 -2.64
C VAL A 63 -15.14 -6.86 -1.93
N ARG A 64 -14.56 -5.84 -2.57
CA ARG A 64 -14.27 -4.54 -1.95
C ARG A 64 -15.45 -3.61 -2.13
N LEU A 65 -15.93 -3.02 -1.04
CA LEU A 65 -16.96 -1.98 -1.11
C LEU A 65 -16.38 -0.70 -1.73
N VAL A 66 -17.07 -0.14 -2.71
CA VAL A 66 -16.74 1.18 -3.24
C VAL A 66 -17.28 2.25 -2.30
N VAL A 67 -16.38 3.03 -1.68
CA VAL A 67 -16.76 3.98 -0.63
C VAL A 67 -17.10 5.34 -1.22
N PRO A 68 -18.30 5.90 -0.94
CA PRO A 68 -18.69 7.23 -1.39
C PRO A 68 -17.82 8.31 -0.75
N GLN A 69 -17.61 9.41 -1.46
CA GLN A 69 -16.68 10.48 -1.09
C GLN A 69 -16.91 11.01 0.34
N ALA A 70 -18.16 11.20 0.74
CA ALA A 70 -18.54 11.69 2.06
C ALA A 70 -18.04 10.80 3.22
N LEU A 71 -17.89 9.49 2.98
CA LEU A 71 -17.48 8.52 4.00
C LEU A 71 -15.99 8.19 3.98
N ARG A 72 -15.24 8.58 2.93
CA ARG A 72 -13.81 8.24 2.80
C ARG A 72 -13.00 8.65 4.02
N ARG A 73 -13.23 9.85 4.57
CA ARG A 73 -12.54 10.35 5.77
C ARG A 73 -12.82 9.47 7.00
N LYS A 74 -14.09 9.12 7.24
CA LYS A 74 -14.50 8.22 8.34
C LYS A 74 -13.80 6.87 8.25
N PHE A 75 -13.74 6.30 7.04
CA PHE A 75 -13.06 5.04 6.79
C PHE A 75 -11.54 5.13 6.99
N LEU A 76 -10.90 6.24 6.60
CA LEU A 76 -9.48 6.47 6.86
C LEU A 76 -9.19 6.58 8.37
N GLU A 77 -10.03 7.29 9.11
CA GLU A 77 -9.96 7.41 10.58
C GLU A 77 -10.08 6.03 11.24
N GLU A 78 -11.04 5.21 10.81
CA GLU A 78 -11.22 3.88 11.35
C GLU A 78 -10.05 2.94 11.01
N LEU A 79 -9.56 2.97 9.76
CA LEU A 79 -8.36 2.22 9.34
C LEU A 79 -7.18 2.61 10.23
N HIS A 80 -7.03 3.89 10.54
CA HIS A 80 -5.93 4.38 11.35
C HIS A 80 -6.05 3.96 12.83
N ILE A 81 -7.24 3.99 13.42
CA ILE A 81 -7.48 3.53 14.81
C ILE A 81 -7.20 2.04 14.95
N THR A 82 -7.74 1.24 14.04
CA THR A 82 -7.67 -0.22 14.08
C THR A 82 -6.33 -0.76 13.60
N HIS A 83 -5.63 -0.04 12.73
CA HIS A 83 -4.41 -0.50 12.07
C HIS A 83 -3.34 0.61 11.99
N ARG A 84 -2.35 0.55 12.88
CA ARG A 84 -1.25 1.52 12.87
C ARG A 84 -0.28 1.27 11.71
N GLY A 85 0.03 2.34 10.99
CA GLY A 85 1.06 2.38 9.95
C GLY A 85 0.53 2.13 8.55
N ILE A 86 1.12 2.84 7.58
CA ILE A 86 0.73 2.87 6.17
C ILE A 86 0.61 1.48 5.52
N VAL A 87 1.52 0.57 5.84
CA VAL A 87 1.53 -0.78 5.25
C VAL A 87 0.27 -1.55 5.64
N LYS A 88 -0.13 -1.49 6.92
CA LYS A 88 -1.31 -2.20 7.41
C LYS A 88 -2.61 -1.57 6.90
N MET A 89 -2.71 -0.24 6.90
CA MET A 89 -3.87 0.46 6.33
C MET A 89 -4.08 0.10 4.85
N LYS A 90 -3.00 0.10 4.05
CA LYS A 90 -3.07 -0.32 2.63
C LYS A 90 -3.45 -1.79 2.46
N ALA A 91 -2.97 -2.68 3.32
CA ALA A 91 -3.33 -4.10 3.27
C ALA A 91 -4.84 -4.30 3.50
N VAL A 92 -5.38 -3.70 4.55
CA VAL A 92 -6.81 -3.81 4.90
C VAL A 92 -7.70 -3.15 3.84
N ALA A 93 -7.27 -2.00 3.30
CA ALA A 93 -7.95 -1.37 2.18
C ALA A 93 -8.08 -2.34 0.99
N ARG A 94 -6.97 -2.97 0.57
CA ARG A 94 -6.95 -3.96 -0.52
C ARG A 94 -7.82 -5.19 -0.26
N GLU A 95 -8.23 -5.46 0.96
CA GLU A 95 -9.11 -6.59 1.28
C GLU A 95 -10.58 -6.21 1.28
N ARG A 96 -10.92 -4.98 1.67
CA ARG A 96 -12.31 -4.65 2.07
C ARG A 96 -12.93 -3.47 1.36
N ILE A 97 -12.14 -2.47 0.96
CA ILE A 97 -12.68 -1.18 0.49
C ILE A 97 -11.89 -0.63 -0.70
N TRP A 98 -12.53 0.22 -1.49
CA TRP A 98 -11.88 0.83 -2.62
C TRP A 98 -12.52 2.18 -2.99
N TRP A 99 -11.70 3.08 -3.50
CA TRP A 99 -12.09 4.23 -4.29
C TRP A 99 -10.88 4.65 -5.15
N PRO A 100 -11.07 5.50 -6.17
CA PRO A 100 -9.96 6.04 -6.96
C PRO A 100 -8.94 6.74 -6.06
N ASN A 101 -7.65 6.39 -6.20
CA ASN A 101 -6.53 6.98 -5.45
C ASN A 101 -6.53 6.73 -3.92
N ILE A 102 -7.18 5.65 -3.46
CA ILE A 102 -7.16 5.26 -2.03
C ILE A 102 -5.75 5.10 -1.43
N SER A 103 -4.76 4.69 -2.23
CA SER A 103 -3.40 4.49 -1.71
C SER A 103 -2.70 5.82 -1.40
N GLU A 104 -2.91 6.81 -2.26
CA GLU A 104 -2.45 8.18 -2.13
C GLU A 104 -3.17 8.87 -0.96
N ASP A 105 -4.48 8.70 -0.83
CA ASP A 105 -5.25 9.25 0.29
C ASP A 105 -4.78 8.69 1.64
N ILE A 106 -4.46 7.39 1.71
CA ILE A 106 -3.87 6.77 2.92
C ILE A 106 -2.50 7.37 3.22
N GLU A 107 -1.66 7.61 2.21
CA GLU A 107 -0.34 8.25 2.38
C GLU A 107 -0.48 9.64 2.96
N VAL A 108 -1.33 10.48 2.36
CA VAL A 108 -1.60 11.84 2.82
C VAL A 108 -2.10 11.83 4.27
N PHE A 109 -3.05 10.94 4.58
CA PHE A 109 -3.61 10.81 5.92
C PHE A 109 -2.55 10.42 6.97
N VAL A 110 -1.72 9.41 6.69
CA VAL A 110 -0.67 8.95 7.60
C VAL A 110 0.44 10.00 7.75
N ASN A 111 0.75 10.74 6.69
CA ASN A 111 1.74 11.82 6.71
C ASN A 111 1.31 13.01 7.57
N ALA A 112 0.01 13.27 7.67
CA ALA A 112 -0.54 14.28 8.58
C ALA A 112 -0.56 13.83 10.06
N CYS A 113 -0.39 12.54 10.35
CA CYS A 113 -0.49 12.01 11.72
C CYS A 113 0.85 12.07 12.46
N VAL A 114 0.93 12.95 13.48
CA VAL A 114 2.12 13.13 14.34
C VAL A 114 2.58 11.81 14.97
N THR A 115 1.65 11.00 15.47
CA THR A 115 1.97 9.70 16.10
C THR A 115 2.55 8.71 15.09
N CYS A 116 2.06 8.69 13.84
CA CYS A 116 2.65 7.85 12.81
C CYS A 116 4.04 8.33 12.44
N GLN A 117 4.24 9.64 12.27
CA GLN A 117 5.54 10.22 11.93
C GLN A 117 6.59 9.95 13.01
N ALA A 118 6.23 10.09 14.29
CA ALA A 118 7.13 9.81 15.41
C ALA A 118 7.58 8.35 15.49
N ASN A 119 6.79 7.41 14.95
CA ASN A 119 7.07 5.97 14.98
C ASN A 119 7.54 5.42 13.62
N SER A 120 7.74 6.28 12.62
CA SER A 120 8.27 5.86 11.33
C SER A 120 9.71 5.38 11.50
N PRO A 121 10.07 4.20 10.95
CA PRO A 121 11.45 3.75 11.01
C PRO A 121 12.35 4.78 10.31
N MET A 122 13.35 5.27 11.04
CA MET A 122 14.38 6.09 10.47
C MET A 122 15.11 5.25 9.41
N PRO A 123 15.36 5.77 8.19
CA PRO A 123 16.25 5.07 7.28
C PRO A 123 17.57 4.81 8.02
N PRO A 124 18.16 3.60 7.90
CA PRO A 124 19.45 3.35 8.52
C PRO A 124 20.41 4.44 8.05
N ALA A 125 21.10 5.07 8.99
CA ALA A 125 22.12 6.06 8.65
C ALA A 125 23.04 5.42 7.61
N GLU A 126 23.19 6.06 6.45
CA GLU A 126 24.12 5.60 5.42
C GLU A 126 25.53 5.68 6.03
N PHE A 127 26.01 4.56 6.56
CA PHE A 127 27.40 4.43 6.94
C PHE A 127 28.19 4.20 5.65
N VAL A 128 28.80 5.27 5.15
CA VAL A 128 29.79 5.20 4.09
C VAL A 128 31.16 5.17 4.76
N PRO A 129 31.82 4.00 4.89
CA PRO A 129 33.17 3.96 5.41
C PRO A 129 34.11 4.73 4.48
N SER A 130 35.03 5.52 5.05
CA SER A 130 36.08 6.21 4.28
C SER A 130 36.89 5.22 3.46
N ALA A 131 37.39 5.60 2.29
CA ALA A 131 38.33 4.77 1.55
C ALA A 131 39.64 4.59 2.38
N PRO A 132 40.28 3.41 2.34
CA PRO A 132 41.62 3.25 2.91
C PRO A 132 42.60 4.18 2.17
N ALA A 133 43.52 4.79 2.91
CA ALA A 133 44.56 5.68 2.36
C ALA A 133 45.72 4.91 1.72
N SER A 134 45.91 3.63 2.09
CA SER A 134 46.98 2.76 1.59
C SER A 134 46.58 1.28 1.51
N GLU A 135 47.32 0.51 0.71
CA GLU A 135 47.21 -0.96 0.69
C GLU A 135 47.46 -1.54 2.09
N TRP A 136 46.75 -2.62 2.44
CA TRP A 136 46.82 -3.31 3.73
C TRP A 136 46.33 -2.53 4.96
N GLU A 137 45.81 -1.32 4.79
CA GLU A 137 45.29 -0.51 5.90
C GLU A 137 43.95 -1.05 6.43
N ARG A 138 43.15 -1.68 5.56
CA ARG A 138 41.86 -2.25 5.94
C ARG A 138 41.65 -3.62 5.30
N LEU A 139 41.52 -4.63 6.14
CA LEU A 139 41.19 -5.99 5.74
C LEU A 139 39.72 -6.30 6.07
N HIS A 140 39.01 -6.79 5.07
CA HIS A 140 37.71 -7.45 5.24
C HIS A 140 37.95 -8.96 5.38
N VAL A 141 37.46 -9.53 6.47
CA VAL A 141 37.63 -10.94 6.80
C VAL A 141 36.26 -11.57 6.93
N ASP A 142 36.02 -12.65 6.19
CA ASP A 142 34.75 -13.38 6.23
C ASP A 142 34.99 -14.90 6.13
N TYR A 143 34.02 -15.69 6.55
CA TYR A 143 34.05 -17.14 6.40
C TYR A 143 32.96 -17.59 5.44
N MET A 144 33.30 -18.51 4.53
CA MET A 144 32.30 -19.18 3.69
C MET A 144 32.48 -20.69 3.71
N THR A 145 31.41 -21.41 3.41
CA THR A 145 31.49 -22.86 3.17
C THR A 145 31.64 -23.13 1.68
N TRP A 146 32.72 -23.79 1.28
CA TRP A 146 32.95 -24.26 -0.08
C TRP A 146 33.23 -25.77 -0.06
N ASN A 147 32.46 -26.56 -0.81
CA ASN A 147 32.58 -28.03 -0.87
C ASN A 147 32.61 -28.71 0.52
N GLY A 148 31.75 -28.26 1.43
CA GLY A 148 31.65 -28.79 2.79
C GLY A 148 32.82 -28.42 3.72
N LYS A 149 33.74 -27.56 3.29
CA LYS A 149 34.83 -27.02 4.11
C LYS A 149 34.59 -25.56 4.43
N GLN A 150 34.95 -25.14 5.64
CA GLN A 150 35.02 -23.73 6.00
C GLN A 150 36.28 -23.12 5.40
N VAL A 151 36.13 -21.99 4.71
CA VAL A 151 37.20 -21.23 4.08
C VAL A 151 37.18 -19.82 4.66
N LEU A 152 38.34 -19.31 5.07
CA LEU A 152 38.54 -17.92 5.46
C LEU A 152 38.88 -17.09 4.24
N ILE A 153 38.11 -16.05 3.98
CA ILE A 153 38.34 -15.06 2.92
C ILE A 153 38.94 -13.82 3.57
N LEU A 154 40.07 -13.36 3.03
CA LEU A 154 40.67 -12.08 3.36
C LEU A 154 40.72 -11.21 2.10
N VAL A 155 40.16 -10.00 2.18
CA VAL A 155 40.19 -9.01 1.10
C VAL A 155 40.80 -7.72 1.64
N ASP A 156 41.86 -7.23 0.99
CA ASP A 156 42.39 -5.90 1.26
C ASP A 156 41.57 -4.84 0.51
N ALA A 157 40.95 -3.94 1.26
CA ALA A 157 40.10 -2.88 0.73
C ALA A 157 40.90 -1.83 -0.08
N GLY A 158 42.21 -1.70 0.18
CA GLY A 158 43.09 -0.76 -0.53
C GLY A 158 43.62 -1.30 -1.87
N SER A 159 43.44 -2.60 -2.12
CA SER A 159 43.97 -3.25 -3.33
C SER A 159 42.99 -3.12 -4.50
N ASN A 160 43.37 -2.37 -5.55
CA ASN A 160 42.63 -2.27 -6.81
C ASN A 160 42.75 -3.55 -7.68
N GLY A 161 42.46 -4.73 -7.11
CA GLY A 161 42.39 -6.00 -7.85
C GLY A 161 43.07 -7.18 -7.16
N LEU A 162 42.40 -8.34 -7.19
CA LEU A 162 42.87 -9.63 -6.70
C LEU A 162 44.23 -10.00 -7.32
N ARG A 163 45.30 -10.04 -6.51
CA ARG A 163 46.56 -10.68 -6.88
C ARG A 163 46.56 -12.12 -6.40
N GLN A 164 46.25 -13.04 -7.30
CA GLN A 164 46.47 -14.47 -7.09
C GLN A 164 47.97 -14.75 -7.32
N LYS A 165 48.69 -15.21 -6.28
CA LYS A 165 50.01 -15.84 -6.46
C LYS A 165 49.81 -17.35 -6.47
N SER A 166 50.24 -17.96 -7.57
CA SER A 166 50.39 -19.39 -7.78
C SER A 166 51.46 -20.01 -6.89
#